data_AF-A0A6I9NPJ4-F1
#
_entry.id   AF-A0A6I9NPJ4-F1
#
_cell.length_a   1.000
_cell.length_b   1.000
_cell.length_c   1.000
_cell.angle_alpha   90.00
_cell.angle_beta   90.00
_cell.angle_gamma   90.00
#
_symmetry.space_group_name_H-M   'P 1'
#
loop_
_entity.id
_entity.type
_entity.pdbx_description
1 polymer ?
#
loop_
_entity_poly.entity_id
_entity_poly.type
_entity_poly.pdbx_seq_one_letter_code
_entity_poly.pdbx_strand_id
1 'polypeptide(L)'
;MALALNRYLCSAVLPLLTKCAPLYAGTDHRAIMIDSMLHTIYRLSRGRALTKAQRDVIEECLVSLCKYLRPSMLQHLLRRLVFDVPILNEYAKMPLKLLTNHYERCWRYYCLPNGWANFGVTSEEELHLTRKLFWGIFESLAHKKYDAELFKIAMPCLCAIAGAIPPDYVDATFSSATEKKASVDAEGNFDPKPVETTNTIIPERLDAFINKYAEHTHDRWAFEKIQNNWTYGEVLDENSKTHPMLRPYKTFSEK
;
A
#
# COMPACT_ATOMS: atom_id res chain seq x y z
N MET A 1 7.14 -33.49 -29.92
CA MET A 1 8.02 -32.31 -29.78
C MET A 1 7.76 -31.48 -28.52
N ALA A 2 6.52 -31.11 -28.17
CA ALA A 2 6.22 -30.30 -26.97
C ALA A 2 6.75 -30.88 -25.64
N LEU A 3 6.70 -32.21 -25.44
CA LEU A 3 7.25 -32.87 -24.25
C LEU A 3 8.78 -32.78 -24.17
N ALA A 4 9.48 -32.89 -25.30
CA ALA A 4 10.94 -32.76 -25.35
C ALA A 4 11.39 -31.34 -25.02
N LEU A 5 10.65 -30.33 -25.52
CA LEU A 5 10.89 -28.93 -25.18
C LEU A 5 10.66 -28.66 -23.69
N ASN A 6 9.53 -29.11 -23.13
CA ASN A 6 9.24 -28.96 -21.69
C ASN A 6 10.31 -29.62 -20.82
N ARG A 7 10.81 -30.79 -21.24
CA ARG A 7 11.91 -31.48 -20.57
C ARG A 7 13.20 -30.67 -20.64
N TYR A 8 13.58 -30.17 -21.80
CA TYR A 8 14.79 -29.34 -21.95
C TYR A 8 14.70 -28.06 -21.12
N LEU A 9 13.58 -27.35 -21.16
CA LEU A 9 13.37 -26.13 -20.39
C LEU A 9 13.46 -26.39 -18.88
N CYS A 10 12.78 -27.41 -18.37
CA CYS A 10 12.75 -27.70 -16.93
C CYS A 10 14.00 -28.41 -16.41
N SER A 11 14.77 -29.12 -17.26
CA SER A 11 15.97 -29.85 -16.82
C SER A 11 17.26 -29.05 -17.00
N ALA A 12 17.31 -28.11 -17.94
CA ALA A 12 18.53 -27.36 -18.26
C ALA A 12 18.35 -25.85 -18.08
N VAL A 13 17.39 -25.25 -18.77
CA VAL A 13 17.27 -23.78 -18.87
C VAL A 13 16.84 -23.14 -17.55
N LEU A 14 15.72 -23.56 -16.97
CA LEU A 14 15.20 -22.98 -15.73
C LEU A 14 16.14 -23.21 -14.53
N PRO A 15 16.75 -24.40 -14.34
CA PRO A 15 17.76 -24.57 -13.29
C PRO A 15 18.99 -23.68 -13.48
N LEU A 16 19.42 -23.44 -14.72
CA LEU A 16 20.53 -22.51 -15.00
C LEU A 16 20.14 -21.06 -14.65
N LEU A 17 18.96 -20.61 -15.08
CA LEU A 17 18.44 -19.29 -14.71
C LEU A 17 18.32 -19.11 -13.20
N THR A 18 17.88 -20.16 -12.48
CA THR A 18 17.79 -20.18 -11.02
C THR A 18 19.15 -19.97 -10.36
N LYS A 19 20.20 -20.65 -10.85
CA LYS A 19 21.58 -20.49 -10.37
C LYS A 19 22.15 -19.12 -10.69
N CYS A 20 21.79 -18.57 -11.85
CA CYS A 20 22.24 -17.25 -12.30
C CYS A 20 21.37 -16.09 -11.77
N ALA A 21 20.33 -16.36 -10.97
CA ALA A 21 19.42 -15.34 -10.45
C ALA A 21 20.12 -14.15 -9.74
N PRO A 22 21.22 -14.33 -8.97
CA PRO A 22 21.94 -13.20 -8.38
C PRO A 22 22.51 -12.20 -9.40
N LEU A 23 22.82 -12.65 -10.62
CA LEU A 23 23.37 -11.80 -11.67
C LEU A 23 22.34 -10.81 -12.23
N TYR A 24 21.06 -11.00 -11.94
CA TYR A 24 20.00 -10.08 -12.32
C TYR A 24 19.90 -8.87 -11.36
N ALA A 25 20.61 -8.89 -10.23
CA ALA A 25 20.65 -7.73 -9.34
C ALA A 25 21.24 -6.49 -10.06
N GLY A 26 20.56 -5.35 -9.98
CA GLY A 26 21.03 -4.09 -10.60
C GLY A 26 20.88 -4.00 -12.12
N THR A 27 20.09 -4.90 -12.73
CA THR A 27 19.85 -4.90 -14.19
C THR A 27 18.63 -4.05 -14.59
N ASP A 28 18.38 -2.96 -13.88
CA ASP A 28 17.21 -2.08 -14.05
C ASP A 28 17.10 -1.52 -15.48
N HIS A 29 18.24 -1.25 -16.12
CA HIS A 29 18.33 -0.80 -17.51
C HIS A 29 17.79 -1.82 -18.54
N ARG A 30 17.57 -3.08 -18.15
CA ARG A 30 16.97 -4.15 -18.99
C ARG A 30 15.60 -4.60 -18.49
N ALA A 31 14.90 -3.76 -17.72
CA ALA A 31 13.62 -4.11 -17.11
C ALA A 31 12.60 -4.73 -18.07
N ILE A 32 12.48 -4.21 -19.31
CA ILE A 32 11.53 -4.72 -20.32
C ILE A 32 11.81 -6.19 -20.69
N MET A 33 13.09 -6.55 -20.83
CA MET A 33 13.49 -7.92 -21.18
C MET A 33 13.25 -8.88 -20.03
N ILE A 34 13.54 -8.44 -18.81
CA ILE A 34 13.32 -9.21 -17.60
C ILE A 34 11.83 -9.42 -17.36
N ASP A 35 11.02 -8.38 -17.55
CA ASP A 35 9.57 -8.46 -17.48
C ASP A 35 9.00 -9.49 -18.47
N SER A 36 9.43 -9.40 -19.73
CA SER A 36 9.05 -10.37 -20.78
C SER A 36 9.43 -11.80 -20.40
N MET A 37 10.62 -12.00 -19.79
CA MET A 37 11.08 -13.29 -19.29
C MET A 37 10.20 -13.79 -18.14
N LEU A 38 9.93 -12.97 -17.12
CA LEU A 38 9.07 -13.33 -15.99
C LEU A 38 7.66 -13.70 -16.44
N HIS A 39 7.07 -12.90 -17.33
CA HIS A 39 5.76 -13.20 -17.90
C HIS A 39 5.75 -14.52 -18.68
N THR A 40 6.81 -14.81 -19.43
CA THR A 40 6.92 -16.06 -20.19
C THR A 40 7.02 -17.27 -19.26
N ILE A 41 7.86 -17.20 -18.23
CA ILE A 41 8.02 -18.27 -17.24
C ILE A 41 6.71 -18.45 -16.43
N TYR A 42 6.06 -17.35 -16.04
CA TYR A 42 4.76 -17.39 -15.36
C TYR A 42 3.68 -18.04 -16.22
N ARG A 43 3.59 -17.68 -17.51
CA ARG A 43 2.65 -18.32 -18.45
C ARG A 43 2.96 -19.79 -18.65
N LEU A 44 4.24 -20.17 -18.71
CA LEU A 44 4.66 -21.57 -18.79
C LEU A 44 4.13 -22.36 -17.59
N SER A 45 4.17 -21.80 -16.37
CA SER A 45 3.66 -22.46 -15.15
C SER A 45 2.19 -22.89 -15.22
N ARG A 46 1.40 -22.23 -16.10
CA ARG A 46 -0.03 -22.51 -16.34
C ARG A 46 -0.28 -23.53 -17.46
N GLY A 47 0.77 -24.06 -18.08
CA GLY A 47 0.66 -25.06 -19.15
C GLY A 47 0.03 -26.36 -18.66
N ARG A 48 -1.02 -26.86 -19.34
CA ARG A 48 -1.72 -28.10 -18.98
C ARG A 48 -0.85 -29.36 -19.13
N ALA A 49 0.14 -29.33 -20.02
CA ALA A 49 1.01 -30.46 -20.34
C ALA A 49 2.25 -30.61 -19.43
N LEU A 50 2.24 -30.00 -18.24
CA LEU A 50 3.36 -30.01 -17.29
C LEU A 50 3.07 -30.91 -16.09
N THR A 51 4.07 -31.71 -15.72
CA THR A 51 4.03 -32.52 -14.50
C THR A 51 4.22 -31.65 -13.25
N LYS A 52 3.86 -32.18 -12.07
CA LYS A 52 4.09 -31.49 -10.79
C LYS A 52 5.56 -31.09 -10.61
N ALA A 53 6.49 -32.03 -10.84
CA ALA A 53 7.93 -31.77 -10.72
C ALA A 53 8.41 -30.65 -11.66
N GLN A 54 7.87 -30.58 -12.88
CA GLN A 54 8.21 -29.48 -13.80
C GLN A 54 7.67 -28.13 -13.31
N ARG A 55 6.46 -28.11 -12.73
CA ARG A 55 5.90 -26.90 -12.13
C ARG A 55 6.68 -26.45 -10.90
N ASP A 56 7.17 -27.38 -10.09
CA ASP A 56 8.02 -27.07 -8.94
C ASP A 56 9.33 -26.40 -9.38
N VAL A 57 9.95 -26.86 -10.48
CA VAL A 57 11.14 -26.19 -11.06
C VAL A 57 10.82 -24.79 -11.59
N ILE A 58 9.66 -24.61 -12.23
CA ILE A 58 9.21 -23.29 -12.73
C ILE A 58 8.96 -22.34 -11.55
N GLU A 59 8.33 -22.82 -10.49
CA GLU A 59 8.10 -22.09 -9.25
C GLU A 59 9.43 -21.63 -8.63
N GLU A 60 10.37 -22.56 -8.44
CA GLU A 60 11.69 -22.28 -7.86
C GLU A 60 12.44 -21.21 -8.67
N CYS A 61 12.41 -21.33 -10.01
CA CYS A 61 13.03 -20.36 -10.90
C CYS A 61 12.41 -18.96 -10.76
N LEU A 62 11.09 -18.84 -10.79
CA LEU A 62 10.39 -17.56 -10.63
C LEU A 62 10.67 -16.91 -9.28
N VAL A 63 10.58 -17.68 -8.20
CA VAL A 63 10.84 -17.17 -6.84
C VAL A 63 12.29 -16.72 -6.71
N SER A 64 13.24 -17.51 -7.21
CA SER A 64 14.67 -17.16 -7.19
C SER A 64 14.96 -15.88 -7.98
N LEU A 65 14.42 -15.74 -9.20
CA LEU A 65 14.58 -14.52 -10.00
C LEU A 65 14.00 -13.30 -9.28
N CYS A 66 12.75 -13.40 -8.80
CA CYS A 66 12.08 -12.28 -8.15
C CYS A 66 12.81 -11.84 -6.87
N LYS A 67 13.52 -12.74 -6.18
CA LYS A 67 14.31 -12.46 -4.97
C LYS A 67 15.40 -11.39 -5.18
N TYR A 68 15.96 -11.29 -6.38
CA TYR A 68 17.07 -10.36 -6.67
C TYR A 68 16.66 -9.11 -7.45
N LEU A 69 15.44 -9.07 -7.97
CA LEU A 69 14.92 -7.94 -8.73
C LEU A 69 14.39 -6.82 -7.83
N ARG A 70 14.51 -5.56 -8.25
CA ARG A 70 13.90 -4.45 -7.49
C ARG A 70 12.36 -4.58 -7.48
N PRO A 71 11.69 -4.14 -6.41
CA PRO A 71 10.23 -4.22 -6.31
C PRO A 71 9.50 -3.61 -7.52
N SER A 72 9.95 -2.45 -7.98
CA SER A 72 9.37 -1.72 -9.12
C SER A 72 9.44 -2.50 -10.45
N MET A 73 10.42 -3.38 -10.62
CA MET A 73 10.52 -4.24 -11.81
C MET A 73 9.43 -5.32 -11.84
N LEU A 74 8.83 -5.63 -10.69
CA LEU A 74 7.78 -6.64 -10.57
C LEU A 74 6.37 -6.05 -10.77
N GLN A 75 6.24 -4.73 -10.95
CA GLN A 75 4.94 -4.05 -11.10
C GLN A 75 4.08 -4.66 -12.22
N HIS A 76 4.66 -4.98 -13.36
CA HIS A 76 3.95 -5.56 -14.51
C HIS A 76 3.46 -6.99 -14.22
N LEU A 77 4.28 -7.79 -13.55
CA LEU A 77 3.87 -9.10 -13.05
C LEU A 77 2.74 -8.97 -12.02
N LEU A 78 2.84 -8.02 -11.07
CA LEU A 78 1.79 -7.74 -10.08
C LEU A 78 0.46 -7.35 -10.75
N ARG A 79 0.48 -6.51 -11.80
CA ARG A 79 -0.73 -6.18 -12.58
C ARG A 79 -1.45 -7.43 -13.08
N ARG A 80 -0.70 -8.45 -13.50
CA ARG A 80 -1.27 -9.72 -13.94
C ARG A 80 -1.81 -10.55 -12.77
N LEU A 81 -1.04 -10.63 -11.68
CA LEU A 81 -1.40 -11.41 -10.50
C LEU A 81 -2.67 -10.90 -9.81
N VAL A 82 -2.94 -9.60 -9.85
CA VAL A 82 -4.17 -8.99 -9.34
C VAL A 82 -5.43 -9.62 -9.94
N PHE A 83 -5.39 -10.05 -11.21
CA PHE A 83 -6.53 -10.70 -11.85
C PHE A 83 -6.53 -12.22 -11.67
N ASP A 84 -5.35 -12.85 -11.69
CA ASP A 84 -5.25 -14.31 -11.69
C ASP A 84 -5.37 -14.93 -10.27
N VAL A 85 -4.82 -14.28 -9.24
CA VAL A 85 -4.70 -14.85 -7.89
C VAL A 85 -6.01 -14.88 -7.10
N PRO A 86 -6.84 -13.81 -7.09
CA PRO A 86 -8.12 -13.83 -6.36
C PRO A 86 -9.06 -14.97 -6.75
N ILE A 87 -8.98 -15.46 -8.00
CA ILE A 87 -9.79 -16.61 -8.45
C ILE A 87 -9.52 -17.87 -7.60
N LEU A 88 -8.32 -17.96 -7.00
CA LEU A 88 -7.89 -19.05 -6.10
C LEU A 88 -8.12 -20.45 -6.71
N ASN A 89 -7.94 -20.60 -8.03
CA ASN A 89 -8.09 -21.89 -8.72
C ASN A 89 -6.94 -22.87 -8.39
N GLU A 90 -6.95 -24.05 -9.01
CA GLU A 90 -5.91 -25.08 -8.82
C GLU A 90 -4.47 -24.61 -9.10
N TYR A 91 -4.30 -23.55 -9.89
CA TYR A 91 -3.01 -22.95 -10.23
C TYR A 91 -2.60 -21.81 -9.30
N ALA A 92 -3.40 -21.47 -8.27
CA ALA A 92 -3.13 -20.35 -7.39
C ALA A 92 -1.98 -20.59 -6.39
N LYS A 93 -1.61 -21.85 -6.13
CA LYS A 93 -0.59 -22.21 -5.12
C LYS A 93 0.76 -21.52 -5.38
N MET A 94 1.26 -21.57 -6.61
CA MET A 94 2.55 -20.95 -6.99
C MET A 94 2.51 -19.40 -6.91
N PRO A 95 1.52 -18.71 -7.52
CA PRO A 95 1.34 -17.27 -7.38
C PRO A 95 1.26 -16.79 -5.92
N LEU A 96 0.54 -17.52 -5.05
CA LEU A 96 0.41 -17.17 -3.64
C LEU A 96 1.77 -17.21 -2.93
N LYS A 97 2.58 -18.25 -3.17
CA LYS A 97 3.94 -18.31 -2.62
C LYS A 97 4.85 -17.21 -3.16
N LEU A 98 4.72 -16.88 -4.45
CA LEU A 98 5.48 -15.79 -5.07
C LEU A 98 5.15 -14.45 -4.40
N LEU A 99 3.87 -14.15 -4.22
CA LEU A 99 3.41 -12.93 -3.54
C LEU A 99 3.85 -12.91 -2.07
N THR A 100 3.75 -14.05 -1.37
CA THR A 100 4.24 -14.17 0.02
C THR A 100 5.71 -13.77 0.10
N ASN A 101 6.56 -14.39 -0.73
CA ASN A 101 7.99 -14.09 -0.74
C ASN A 101 8.30 -12.63 -1.09
N HIS A 102 7.58 -12.07 -2.06
CA HIS A 102 7.74 -10.69 -2.48
C HIS A 102 7.41 -9.72 -1.35
N TYR A 103 6.22 -9.82 -0.75
CA TYR A 103 5.79 -8.87 0.28
C TYR A 103 6.52 -9.06 1.61
N GLU A 104 6.88 -10.28 2.01
CA GLU A 104 7.75 -10.51 3.17
C GLU A 104 9.13 -9.86 3.00
N ARG A 105 9.68 -9.86 1.78
CA ARG A 105 10.98 -9.24 1.51
C ARG A 105 10.87 -7.73 1.38
N CYS A 106 9.82 -7.27 0.72
CA CYS A 106 9.68 -5.89 0.25
C CYS A 106 8.75 -5.05 1.13
N TRP A 107 8.28 -5.53 2.29
CA TRP A 107 7.33 -4.78 3.13
C TRP A 107 7.79 -3.35 3.44
N ARG A 108 9.10 -3.13 3.64
CA ARG A 108 9.68 -1.80 3.89
C ARG A 108 9.49 -0.84 2.72
N TYR A 109 9.51 -1.35 1.49
CA TYR A 109 9.30 -0.55 0.29
C TYR A 109 7.87 -0.01 0.25
N TYR A 110 6.89 -0.88 0.51
CA TYR A 110 5.46 -0.55 0.47
C TYR A 110 4.98 0.25 1.69
N CYS A 111 5.52 -0.04 2.87
CA CYS A 111 4.99 0.50 4.13
C CYS A 111 5.66 1.79 4.59
N LEU A 112 6.95 2.02 4.29
CA LEU A 112 7.67 3.17 4.84
C LEU A 112 7.44 4.43 3.99
N PRO A 113 7.13 5.60 4.61
CA PRO A 113 6.92 6.85 3.89
C PRO A 113 8.13 7.28 3.05
N ASN A 114 9.34 6.98 3.53
CA ASN A 114 10.59 7.30 2.86
C ASN A 114 11.07 6.16 1.93
N GLY A 115 10.25 5.13 1.73
CA GLY A 115 10.56 3.97 0.92
C GLY A 115 11.66 3.07 1.51
N TRP A 116 12.31 2.29 0.65
CA TRP A 116 13.34 1.31 1.04
C TRP A 116 14.71 1.68 0.48
N ALA A 117 15.37 2.65 1.11
CA ALA A 117 16.74 3.05 0.79
C ALA A 117 16.95 3.24 -0.73
N ASN A 118 17.91 2.51 -1.33
CA ASN A 118 18.25 2.57 -2.75
C ASN A 118 17.18 2.00 -3.69
N PHE A 119 16.11 1.38 -3.18
CA PHE A 119 15.00 0.87 -3.97
C PHE A 119 13.91 1.91 -4.25
N GLY A 120 14.03 3.11 -3.66
CA GLY A 120 13.09 4.21 -3.86
C GLY A 120 11.82 4.07 -3.02
N VAL A 121 10.81 4.87 -3.39
CA VAL A 121 9.49 4.91 -2.76
C VAL A 121 8.49 4.17 -3.63
N THR A 122 7.47 3.58 -2.99
CA THR A 122 6.38 2.91 -3.71
C THR A 122 5.49 3.92 -4.41
N SER A 123 5.06 3.61 -5.63
CA SER A 123 4.08 4.40 -6.37
C SER A 123 2.64 4.15 -5.92
N GLU A 124 1.74 5.11 -6.13
CA GLU A 124 0.30 4.93 -5.85
C GLU A 124 -0.29 3.73 -6.58
N GLU A 125 0.15 3.47 -7.82
CA GLU A 125 -0.32 2.34 -8.60
C GLU A 125 0.08 1.01 -7.93
N GLU A 126 1.32 0.89 -7.46
CA GLU A 126 1.77 -0.31 -6.76
C GLU A 126 1.02 -0.54 -5.44
N LEU A 127 0.71 0.52 -4.70
CA LEU A 127 -0.13 0.44 -3.51
C LEU A 127 -1.56 0.00 -3.87
N HIS A 128 -2.12 0.53 -4.96
CA HIS A 128 -3.44 0.13 -5.46
C HIS A 128 -3.50 -1.35 -5.86
N LEU A 129 -2.48 -1.84 -6.57
CA LEU A 129 -2.39 -3.26 -6.94
C LEU A 129 -2.26 -4.16 -5.71
N THR A 130 -1.45 -3.74 -4.73
CA THR A 130 -1.27 -4.44 -3.44
C THR A 130 -2.59 -4.54 -2.68
N ARG A 131 -3.35 -3.44 -2.61
CA ARG A 131 -4.68 -3.41 -2.01
C ARG A 131 -5.67 -4.34 -2.71
N LYS A 132 -5.69 -4.32 -4.05
CA LYS A 132 -6.56 -5.23 -4.83
C LYS A 132 -6.23 -6.69 -4.59
N LEU A 133 -4.95 -7.04 -4.46
CA LEU A 133 -4.53 -8.40 -4.10
C LEU A 133 -5.03 -8.79 -2.71
N PHE A 134 -4.85 -7.93 -1.71
CA PHE A 134 -5.30 -8.18 -0.35
C PHE A 134 -6.80 -8.50 -0.30
N TRP A 135 -7.63 -7.56 -0.74
CA TRP A 135 -9.08 -7.70 -0.68
C TRP A 135 -9.60 -8.82 -1.58
N GLY A 136 -9.02 -8.96 -2.78
CA GLY A 136 -9.41 -10.03 -3.70
C GLY A 136 -9.13 -11.42 -3.13
N ILE A 137 -7.99 -11.63 -2.48
CA ILE A 137 -7.68 -12.91 -1.80
C ILE A 137 -8.57 -13.10 -0.58
N PHE A 138 -8.72 -12.06 0.25
CA PHE A 138 -9.52 -12.11 1.47
C PHE A 138 -10.99 -12.47 1.20
N GLU A 139 -11.65 -11.76 0.29
CA GLU A 139 -13.04 -11.98 -0.10
C GLU A 139 -13.23 -13.39 -0.67
N SER A 140 -12.28 -13.83 -1.51
CA SER A 140 -12.34 -15.15 -2.14
C SER A 140 -12.13 -16.29 -1.13
N LEU A 141 -11.32 -16.09 -0.09
CA LEU A 141 -11.20 -17.04 1.02
C LEU A 141 -12.46 -17.04 1.90
N ALA A 142 -13.06 -15.88 2.16
CA ALA A 142 -14.25 -15.75 2.98
C ALA A 142 -15.46 -16.49 2.39
N HIS A 143 -15.56 -16.54 1.05
CA HIS A 143 -16.64 -17.25 0.34
C HIS A 143 -16.31 -18.71 -0.02
N LYS A 144 -15.06 -19.17 0.15
CA LYS A 144 -14.69 -20.55 -0.15
C LYS A 144 -14.90 -21.48 1.04
N LYS A 145 -15.26 -22.73 0.73
CA LYS A 145 -15.20 -23.82 1.71
C LYS A 145 -13.76 -23.99 2.19
N TYR A 146 -13.61 -24.30 3.48
CA TYR A 146 -12.31 -24.52 4.08
C TYR A 146 -11.58 -25.69 3.40
N ASP A 147 -10.37 -25.41 2.92
CA ASP A 147 -9.40 -26.36 2.38
C ASP A 147 -8.08 -26.15 3.12
N ALA A 148 -7.66 -27.15 3.88
CA ALA A 148 -6.47 -27.03 4.74
C ALA A 148 -5.18 -26.75 3.95
N GLU A 149 -5.02 -27.31 2.75
CA GLU A 149 -3.82 -27.08 1.95
C GLU A 149 -3.83 -25.66 1.35
N LEU A 150 -4.98 -25.21 0.86
CA LEU A 150 -5.11 -23.87 0.28
C LEU A 150 -4.89 -22.80 1.36
N PHE A 151 -5.57 -22.91 2.51
CA PHE A 151 -5.48 -21.93 3.59
C PHE A 151 -4.07 -21.89 4.19
N LYS A 152 -3.36 -23.02 4.27
CA LYS A 152 -1.96 -23.08 4.70
C LYS A 152 -1.03 -22.22 3.84
N ILE A 153 -1.36 -22.04 2.56
CA ILE A 153 -0.55 -21.24 1.61
C ILE A 153 -1.10 -19.81 1.50
N ALA A 154 -2.42 -19.64 1.50
CA ALA A 154 -3.08 -18.36 1.29
C ALA A 154 -3.00 -17.44 2.52
N MET A 155 -3.06 -17.99 3.74
CA MET A 155 -3.00 -17.18 4.96
C MET A 155 -1.65 -16.45 5.13
N PRO A 156 -0.48 -17.11 4.97
CA PRO A 156 0.81 -16.40 4.97
C PRO A 156 0.88 -15.30 3.89
N CYS A 157 0.37 -15.58 2.69
CA CYS A 157 0.31 -14.60 1.61
C CYS A 157 -0.50 -13.36 2.02
N LEU A 158 -1.69 -13.58 2.59
CA LEU A 158 -2.56 -12.50 3.04
C LEU A 158 -1.90 -11.68 4.15
N CYS A 159 -1.26 -12.33 5.13
CA CYS A 159 -0.52 -11.66 6.20
C CYS A 159 0.68 -10.86 5.67
N ALA A 160 1.42 -11.40 4.71
CA ALA A 160 2.55 -10.72 4.08
C ALA A 160 2.10 -9.45 3.36
N ILE A 161 1.00 -9.53 2.59
CA ILE A 161 0.42 -8.37 1.92
C ILE A 161 -0.08 -7.36 2.96
N ALA A 162 -0.80 -7.80 4.00
CA ALA A 162 -1.30 -6.93 5.06
C ALA A 162 -0.17 -6.17 5.77
N GLY A 163 0.95 -6.83 6.06
CA GLY A 163 2.11 -6.20 6.68
C GLY A 163 2.88 -5.25 5.76
N ALA A 164 2.64 -5.31 4.45
CA ALA A 164 3.24 -4.41 3.48
C ALA A 164 2.36 -3.18 3.18
N ILE A 165 1.04 -3.26 3.36
CA ILE A 165 0.12 -2.13 3.12
C ILE A 165 0.18 -1.15 4.30
N PRO A 166 0.46 0.15 4.07
CA PRO A 166 0.32 1.17 5.11
C PRO A 166 -1.10 1.19 5.71
N PRO A 167 -1.28 1.40 7.02
CA PRO A 167 -2.60 1.42 7.65
C PRO A 167 -3.61 2.35 6.94
N ASP A 168 -3.14 3.53 6.52
CA ASP A 168 -3.95 4.54 5.81
C ASP A 168 -4.43 4.08 4.43
N TYR A 169 -3.81 3.03 3.86
CA TYR A 169 -4.11 2.47 2.54
C TYR A 169 -4.99 1.21 2.59
N VAL A 170 -5.16 0.59 3.76
CA VAL A 170 -6.01 -0.60 3.93
C VAL A 170 -7.49 -0.23 3.74
N ASP A 171 -7.89 0.96 4.18
CA ASP A 171 -9.28 1.41 4.23
C ASP A 171 -9.54 2.56 3.22
N ALA A 172 -9.72 2.20 1.94
CA ALA A 172 -9.96 3.17 0.87
C ALA A 172 -11.33 3.86 0.93
N THR A 173 -12.21 3.41 1.82
CA THR A 173 -13.49 4.07 2.10
C THR A 173 -13.26 5.52 2.57
N PHE A 174 -12.14 5.79 3.26
CA PHE A 174 -11.73 7.15 3.68
C PHE A 174 -10.93 7.91 2.62
N SER A 175 -10.13 7.22 1.79
CA SER A 175 -9.29 7.88 0.77
C SER A 175 -10.08 8.54 -0.36
N SER A 176 -11.33 8.12 -0.58
CA SER A 176 -12.22 8.77 -1.57
C SER A 176 -12.79 10.13 -1.09
N ALA A 177 -12.73 10.42 0.21
CA ALA A 177 -13.26 11.66 0.78
C ALA A 177 -12.21 12.78 0.86
N THR A 178 -10.91 12.44 0.93
CA THR A 178 -9.82 13.40 1.16
C THR A 178 -9.07 13.82 -0.10
N GLU A 179 -9.19 13.12 -1.22
CA GLU A 179 -8.65 13.57 -2.51
C GLU A 179 -9.75 14.02 -3.46
N LYS A 180 -10.45 15.10 -3.09
CA LYS A 180 -11.02 15.97 -4.12
C LYS A 180 -9.84 16.67 -4.80
N LYS A 181 -9.39 16.13 -5.93
CA LYS A 181 -8.67 16.93 -6.95
C LYS A 181 -9.39 18.26 -7.06
N ALA A 182 -8.64 19.37 -7.08
CA ALA A 182 -9.16 20.72 -7.30
C ALA A 182 -10.30 20.65 -8.33
N SER A 183 -11.54 20.86 -7.88
CA SER A 183 -12.67 20.80 -8.79
C SER A 183 -12.53 21.98 -9.74
N VAL A 184 -12.60 21.67 -11.03
CA VAL A 184 -12.57 22.67 -12.09
C VAL A 184 -13.95 22.74 -12.74
N ASP A 185 -14.40 23.94 -13.07
CA ASP A 185 -15.62 24.15 -13.85
C ASP A 185 -15.45 23.66 -15.30
N ALA A 186 -16.49 23.80 -16.12
CA ALA A 186 -16.47 23.35 -17.51
C ALA A 186 -15.43 24.11 -18.36
N GLU A 187 -15.01 25.30 -17.91
CA GLU A 187 -14.00 26.15 -18.54
C GLU A 187 -12.57 25.92 -18.01
N GLY A 188 -12.39 25.07 -16.99
CA GLY A 188 -11.09 24.75 -16.40
C GLY A 188 -10.62 25.67 -15.27
N ASN A 189 -11.49 26.55 -14.74
CA ASN A 189 -11.18 27.41 -13.60
C ASN A 189 -11.39 26.68 -12.28
N PHE A 190 -10.64 27.07 -11.24
CA PHE A 190 -10.78 26.52 -9.89
C PHE A 190 -12.16 26.81 -9.28
N ASP A 191 -12.93 25.77 -8.99
CA ASP A 191 -14.28 25.80 -8.41
C ASP A 191 -14.33 24.91 -7.16
N PRO A 192 -13.94 25.38 -5.96
CA PRO A 192 -13.92 24.55 -4.76
C PRO A 192 -15.35 24.20 -4.33
N LYS A 193 -15.61 22.91 -4.08
CA LYS A 193 -16.91 22.41 -3.59
C LYS A 193 -16.81 21.94 -2.13
N PRO A 194 -16.84 22.88 -1.15
CA PRO A 194 -16.81 22.52 0.26
C PRO A 194 -18.03 21.69 0.64
N VAL A 195 -17.92 20.95 1.74
CA VAL A 195 -19.09 20.31 2.34
C VAL A 195 -19.87 21.37 3.11
N GLU A 196 -21.20 21.31 3.08
CA GLU A 196 -22.05 22.26 3.80
C GLU A 196 -22.14 21.87 5.28
N THR A 197 -21.68 22.76 6.18
CA THR A 197 -21.51 22.46 7.61
C THR A 197 -22.59 23.07 8.50
N THR A 198 -23.38 24.03 8.01
CA THR A 198 -24.39 24.78 8.77
C THR A 198 -25.52 23.92 9.34
N ASN A 199 -25.91 22.85 8.64
CA ASN A 199 -27.01 21.96 9.05
C ASN A 199 -26.52 20.65 9.69
N THR A 200 -25.22 20.52 9.97
CA THR A 200 -24.67 19.30 10.57
C THR A 200 -24.80 19.37 12.09
N ILE A 201 -25.55 18.44 12.67
CA ILE A 201 -25.71 18.34 14.13
C ILE A 201 -24.55 17.52 14.71
N ILE A 202 -23.78 18.13 15.60
CA ILE A 202 -22.72 17.45 16.35
C ILE A 202 -23.35 16.70 17.53
N PRO A 203 -23.04 15.39 17.73
CA PRO A 203 -23.53 14.64 18.89
C PRO A 203 -23.06 15.23 20.22
N GLU A 204 -23.98 15.43 21.18
CA GLU A 204 -23.72 16.06 22.49
C GLU A 204 -22.56 15.43 23.28
N ARG A 205 -22.35 14.11 23.12
CA ARG A 205 -21.21 13.39 23.74
C ARG A 205 -19.85 13.98 23.36
N LEU A 206 -19.76 14.73 22.26
CA LEU A 206 -18.55 15.36 21.77
C LEU A 206 -18.39 16.80 22.28
N ASP A 207 -19.42 17.44 22.84
CA ASP A 207 -19.33 18.83 23.30
C ASP A 207 -18.30 19.01 24.41
N ALA A 208 -18.23 18.05 25.33
CA ALA A 208 -17.21 18.04 26.38
C ALA A 208 -15.78 17.89 25.79
N PHE A 209 -15.65 17.14 24.70
CA PHE A 209 -14.37 16.98 24.00
C PHE A 209 -14.00 18.26 23.23
N ILE A 210 -14.96 18.88 22.56
CA ILE A 210 -14.77 20.16 21.84
C ILE A 210 -14.29 21.23 22.81
N ASN A 211 -14.91 21.34 23.99
CA ASN A 211 -14.48 22.30 25.00
C ASN A 211 -13.06 22.03 25.53
N LYS A 212 -12.71 20.76 25.78
CA LYS A 212 -11.33 20.39 26.13
C LYS A 212 -10.32 20.70 25.03
N TYR A 213 -10.72 20.48 23.78
CA TYR A 213 -9.88 20.78 22.62
C TYR A 213 -9.69 22.30 22.42
N ALA A 214 -10.74 23.09 22.65
CA ALA A 214 -10.67 24.55 22.64
C ALA A 214 -9.76 25.08 23.75
N GLU A 215 -9.87 24.55 24.98
CA GLU A 215 -8.97 24.86 26.10
C GLU A 215 -7.51 24.53 25.74
N HIS A 216 -7.24 23.32 25.24
CA HIS A 216 -5.88 22.92 24.82
C HIS A 216 -5.32 23.80 23.69
N THR A 217 -6.16 24.16 22.71
CA THR A 217 -5.75 25.03 21.60
C THR A 217 -5.40 26.43 22.11
N HIS A 218 -6.19 26.95 23.05
CA HIS A 218 -5.92 28.21 23.72
C HIS A 218 -4.63 28.17 24.53
N ASP A 219 -4.39 27.10 25.30
CA ASP A 219 -3.17 26.93 26.08
C ASP A 219 -1.93 26.93 25.19
N ARG A 220 -1.98 26.24 24.04
CA ARG A 220 -0.88 26.25 23.08
C ARG A 220 -0.65 27.63 22.47
N TRP A 221 -1.71 28.31 22.05
CA TRP A 221 -1.62 29.67 21.52
C TRP A 221 -1.06 30.64 22.57
N ALA A 222 -1.53 30.57 23.81
CA ALA A 222 -1.08 31.41 24.91
C ALA A 222 0.39 31.12 25.27
N PHE A 223 0.79 29.85 25.24
CA PHE A 223 2.18 29.46 25.45
C PHE A 223 3.13 30.09 24.42
N GLU A 224 2.78 30.04 23.13
CA GLU A 224 3.56 30.69 22.06
C GLU A 224 3.61 32.22 22.24
N LYS A 225 2.52 32.85 22.69
CA LYS A 225 2.48 34.28 22.99
C LYS A 225 3.36 34.64 24.19
N ILE A 226 3.27 33.90 25.29
CA ILE A 226 4.09 34.12 26.50
C ILE A 226 5.57 33.93 26.18
N GLN A 227 5.95 32.94 25.37
CA GLN A 227 7.33 32.77 24.91
C GLN A 227 7.84 33.98 24.12
N ASN A 228 6.96 34.70 23.44
CA ASN A 228 7.27 35.94 22.72
C ASN A 228 7.17 37.21 23.59
N ASN A 229 7.14 37.04 24.92
CA ASN A 229 7.02 38.09 25.94
C ASN A 229 5.70 38.87 25.88
N TRP A 230 4.61 38.22 25.47
CA TRP A 230 3.27 38.81 25.61
C TRP A 230 2.75 38.63 27.03
N THR A 231 2.08 39.66 27.54
CA THR A 231 1.47 39.69 28.87
C THR A 231 -0.02 39.98 28.78
N TYR A 232 -0.75 39.74 29.87
CA TYR A 232 -2.15 40.12 29.96
C TYR A 232 -2.32 41.64 29.98
N GLY A 233 -3.32 42.15 29.25
CA GLY A 233 -3.79 43.54 29.36
C GLY A 233 -5.23 43.65 28.87
N GLU A 234 -5.94 44.71 29.27
CA GLU A 234 -7.37 44.87 28.97
C GLU A 234 -7.65 45.07 27.47
N VAL A 235 -6.66 45.55 26.72
CA VAL A 235 -6.74 45.83 25.28
C VAL A 235 -5.59 45.13 24.58
N LEU A 236 -5.80 44.78 23.31
CA LEU A 236 -4.71 44.32 22.45
C LEU A 236 -3.81 45.50 22.10
N ASP A 237 -2.56 45.46 22.55
CA ASP A 237 -1.54 46.42 22.14
C ASP A 237 -0.24 45.70 21.76
N GLU A 238 0.15 45.82 20.51
CA GLU A 238 1.34 45.17 19.97
C GLU A 238 2.64 45.82 20.47
N ASN A 239 2.61 47.12 20.80
CA ASN A 239 3.79 47.86 21.25
C ASN A 239 4.16 47.49 22.68
N SER A 240 3.17 47.44 23.58
CA SER A 240 3.34 46.94 24.95
C SER A 240 3.28 45.41 25.06
N LYS A 241 2.99 44.71 23.96
CA LYS A 241 2.78 43.26 23.87
C LYS A 241 1.73 42.75 24.87
N THR A 242 0.58 43.41 24.94
CA THR A 242 -0.53 43.02 25.81
C THR A 242 -1.68 42.38 25.03
N HIS A 243 -2.31 41.34 25.58
CA HIS A 243 -3.44 40.66 24.94
C HIS A 243 -4.55 40.26 25.94
N PRO A 244 -5.83 40.62 25.70
CA PRO A 244 -6.94 40.41 26.67
C PRO A 244 -7.33 38.95 26.86
N MET A 245 -7.08 38.11 25.88
CA MET A 245 -7.34 36.66 25.95
C MET A 245 -6.24 35.87 26.69
N LEU A 246 -5.16 36.48 27.19
CA LEU A 246 -4.16 35.77 28.00
C LEU A 246 -4.66 35.52 29.43
N ARG A 247 -5.76 34.78 29.53
CA ARG A 247 -6.42 34.32 30.74
C ARG A 247 -6.95 32.90 30.52
N PRO A 248 -7.27 32.14 31.59
CA PRO A 248 -7.72 30.76 31.45
C PRO A 248 -9.00 30.63 30.62
N TYR A 249 -9.10 29.59 29.78
CA TYR A 249 -10.23 29.38 28.87
C TYR A 249 -11.59 29.41 29.58
N LYS A 250 -11.67 28.85 30.79
CA LYS A 250 -12.90 28.80 31.61
C LYS A 250 -13.40 30.17 32.08
N THR A 251 -12.64 31.24 31.87
CA THR A 251 -13.03 32.61 32.24
C THR A 251 -13.66 33.40 31.09
N PHE A 252 -13.73 32.81 29.89
CA PHE A 252 -14.43 33.43 28.76
C PHE A 252 -15.96 33.33 28.94
N SER A 253 -16.65 34.38 28.49
CA SER A 253 -18.10 34.35 28.32
C SER A 253 -18.47 33.48 27.12
N GLU A 254 -19.73 33.03 27.05
CA GLU A 254 -20.28 32.35 25.86
C GLU A 254 -20.45 33.26 24.63
N LYS A 255 -19.83 34.45 24.64
CA LYS A 255 -19.85 35.44 23.57
C LYS A 255 -18.44 35.89 23.24
#